data_AF-A0A9K3CY95-F1
#
_entry.id   AF-A0A9K3CY95-F1
#
_cell.length_a   1.000
_cell.length_b   1.000
_cell.length_c   1.000
_cell.angle_alpha   90.00
_cell.angle_beta   90.00
_cell.angle_gamma   90.00
#
_symmetry.space_group_name_H-M   'P 1'
#
loop_
_entity.id
_entity.type
_entity.pdbx_description
1 polymer ?
#
loop_
_entity_poly.entity_id
_entity_poly.type
_entity_poly.pdbx_seq_one_letter_code
_entity_poly.pdbx_strand_id
1 'polypeptide(L)'
;MAALIQQTKLIPGLKLILMSATVAPDLIKSVYPDHGVFVMGTGETQEHRITERISRHAIKEEELCQDLLLTEPDPNEPVTSVLVFLCAIGNINDVLRDITSDKALSAVCEPIVLHSSVSDEGKHDAVFTPASEGKHKIILTTNIAETSLTFPNTTHVIDTCMSREAHIDPNSGAADFNLQTRFASHSALLQRRGRIGRTMDGVYISLCPMSVLNALKVTPKPELVRGDIDYIYLRFAGAPSLSQSDVSPLEVLKNTLTPIPQ
;
A
#
# COMPACT_ATOMS: atom_id res chain seq x y z
N MET A 1 -9.41 19.91 2.93
CA MET A 1 -8.50 20.66 2.04
C MET A 1 -8.87 22.13 1.88
N ALA A 2 -10.12 22.50 1.59
CA ALA A 2 -10.55 23.91 1.59
C ALA A 2 -10.17 24.65 2.89
N ALA A 3 -10.34 23.99 4.05
CA ALA A 3 -9.89 24.50 5.35
C ALA A 3 -8.36 24.68 5.46
N LEU A 4 -7.56 23.81 4.85
CA LEU A 4 -6.08 23.93 4.81
C LEU A 4 -5.65 25.12 3.93
N ILE A 5 -6.30 25.29 2.77
CA ILE A 5 -6.08 26.46 1.90
C ILE A 5 -6.51 27.75 2.62
N GLN A 6 -7.58 27.72 3.40
CA GLN A 6 -7.98 28.86 4.22
C GLN A 6 -6.95 29.17 5.32
N GLN A 7 -6.38 28.15 5.96
CA GLN A 7 -5.29 28.33 6.93
C GLN A 7 -4.01 28.90 6.29
N THR A 8 -3.68 28.56 5.03
CA THR A 8 -2.55 29.21 4.34
C THR A 8 -2.77 30.71 4.14
N LYS A 9 -4.01 31.19 4.11
CA LYS A 9 -4.32 32.64 4.06
C LYS A 9 -4.14 33.32 5.42
N LEU A 10 -4.23 32.56 6.52
CA LEU A 10 -4.09 33.05 7.89
C LEU A 10 -2.63 33.06 8.38
N ILE A 11 -1.75 32.29 7.74
CA ILE A 11 -0.34 32.19 8.12
C ILE A 11 0.53 32.71 6.97
N PRO A 12 0.97 33.99 7.03
CA PRO A 12 1.80 34.58 5.99
C PRO A 12 3.05 33.75 5.72
N GLY A 13 3.29 33.41 4.45
CA GLY A 13 4.46 32.63 4.00
C GLY A 13 4.28 31.11 3.99
N LEU A 14 3.18 30.56 4.51
CA LEU A 14 2.91 29.13 4.43
C LEU A 14 2.54 28.72 3.00
N LYS A 15 3.24 27.70 2.47
CA LYS A 15 2.95 27.09 1.15
C LYS A 15 2.51 25.64 1.35
N LEU A 16 1.52 25.21 0.59
CA LEU A 16 1.01 23.83 0.58
C LEU A 16 1.37 23.16 -0.73
N ILE A 17 2.00 21.99 -0.66
CA ILE A 17 2.30 21.13 -1.82
C ILE A 17 1.59 19.81 -1.59
N LEU A 18 0.70 19.45 -2.52
CA LEU A 18 0.02 18.16 -2.52
C LEU A 18 0.77 17.22 -3.44
N MET A 19 1.17 16.07 -2.91
CA MET A 19 1.84 15.03 -3.67
C MET A 19 0.93 13.80 -3.74
N SER A 20 0.78 13.25 -4.93
CA SER A 20 0.04 12.01 -5.14
C SER A 20 0.69 11.20 -6.25
N ALA A 21 0.73 9.88 -6.06
CA ALA A 21 1.26 8.95 -7.05
C ALA A 21 0.21 8.53 -8.09
N THR A 22 -1.09 8.61 -7.76
CA THR A 22 -2.16 7.98 -8.54
C THR A 22 -3.35 8.88 -8.82
N VAL A 23 -3.40 10.10 -8.26
CA VAL A 23 -4.51 11.01 -8.49
C VAL A 23 -4.38 11.67 -9.86
N ALA A 24 -5.46 11.64 -10.64
CA ALA A 24 -5.52 12.27 -11.96
C ALA A 24 -5.28 13.79 -11.85
N PRO A 25 -4.39 14.37 -12.68
CA PRO A 25 -4.13 15.81 -12.69
C PRO A 25 -5.40 16.64 -12.92
N ASP A 26 -6.29 16.16 -13.79
CA ASP A 26 -7.55 16.83 -14.11
C ASP A 26 -8.51 16.90 -12.90
N LEU A 27 -8.51 15.87 -12.05
CA LEU A 27 -9.29 15.88 -10.81
C LEU A 27 -8.74 16.92 -9.82
N ILE A 28 -7.41 17.04 -9.69
CA ILE A 28 -6.82 18.10 -8.86
C ILE A 28 -7.17 19.48 -9.43
N LYS A 29 -7.08 19.64 -10.75
CA LYS A 29 -7.36 20.90 -11.43
C LYS A 29 -8.83 21.30 -11.36
N SER A 30 -9.77 20.35 -11.40
CA SER A 30 -11.20 20.63 -11.24
C SER A 30 -11.53 21.08 -9.82
N VAL A 31 -10.85 20.55 -8.80
CA VAL A 31 -11.04 20.93 -7.40
C VAL A 31 -10.30 22.22 -7.04
N TYR A 32 -9.12 22.46 -7.64
CA TYR A 32 -8.26 23.62 -7.36
C TYR A 32 -7.84 24.35 -8.65
N PRO A 33 -8.77 25.03 -9.34
CA PRO A 33 -8.51 25.61 -10.67
C PRO A 33 -7.42 26.68 -10.67
N ASP A 34 -7.26 27.41 -9.56
CA ASP A 34 -6.31 28.51 -9.43
C ASP A 34 -4.89 28.07 -9.02
N HIS A 35 -4.64 26.76 -8.88
CA HIS A 35 -3.38 26.23 -8.35
C HIS A 35 -2.61 25.45 -9.42
N GLY A 36 -1.29 25.58 -9.42
CA GLY A 36 -0.42 24.86 -10.34
C GLY A 36 -0.44 23.36 -10.06
N VAL A 37 -0.64 22.56 -11.11
CA VAL A 37 -0.52 21.10 -11.07
C VAL A 37 0.73 20.70 -11.84
N PHE A 38 1.67 20.06 -11.16
CA PHE A 38 2.91 19.57 -11.76
C PHE A 38 2.85 18.05 -11.83
N VAL A 39 2.95 17.51 -13.04
CA VAL A 39 3.07 16.07 -13.26
C VAL A 39 4.55 15.74 -13.39
N MET A 40 5.10 15.10 -12.36
CA MET A 40 6.45 14.56 -12.42
C MET A 40 6.38 13.22 -13.15
N GLY A 41 6.78 13.21 -14.42
CA GLY A 41 7.10 11.96 -15.10
C GLY A 41 8.35 11.34 -14.49
N THR A 42 8.50 10.01 -14.62
CA THR A 42 9.76 9.33 -14.39
C THR A 42 10.72 9.75 -15.53
N GLY A 43 11.36 10.92 -15.42
CA GLY A 43 12.33 11.37 -16.43
C GLY A 43 13.39 10.30 -16.66
N GLU A 44 13.82 10.06 -17.91
CA GLU A 44 14.89 9.15 -18.40
C GLU A 44 15.34 7.98 -17.49
N THR A 45 14.45 7.39 -16.69
CA THR A 45 14.74 6.14 -16.01
C THR A 45 14.64 5.08 -17.09
N GLN A 46 15.71 4.31 -17.29
CA GLN A 46 15.60 3.07 -18.05
C GLN A 46 14.42 2.29 -17.49
N GLU A 47 13.37 2.14 -18.30
CA GLU A 47 12.23 1.31 -17.93
C GLU A 47 12.74 -0.12 -17.89
N HIS A 48 12.91 -0.63 -16.68
CA HIS A 48 13.22 -2.03 -16.49
C HIS A 48 11.98 -2.87 -16.74
N ARG A 49 12.17 -4.02 -17.37
CA ARG A 49 11.06 -4.88 -17.78
C ARG A 49 10.44 -5.53 -16.54
N ILE A 50 9.11 -5.45 -16.46
CA ILE A 50 8.33 -6.21 -15.48
C ILE A 50 7.64 -7.36 -16.22
N THR A 51 7.99 -8.60 -15.85
CA THR A 51 7.30 -9.79 -16.32
C THR A 51 6.16 -10.13 -15.36
N GLU A 52 4.96 -10.37 -15.88
CA GLU A 52 3.80 -10.71 -15.06
C GLU A 52 3.49 -12.21 -15.16
N ARG A 53 3.36 -12.86 -14.01
CA ARG A 53 2.88 -14.24 -13.90
C ARG A 53 1.59 -14.27 -13.10
N ILE A 54 0.51 -14.57 -13.79
CA ILE A 54 -0.84 -14.61 -13.21
C ILE A 54 -1.22 -16.06 -12.98
N SER A 55 -1.63 -16.38 -11.77
CA SER A 55 -2.11 -17.72 -11.46
C SER A 55 -3.35 -18.08 -12.28
N ARG A 56 -3.47 -19.36 -12.64
CA ARG A 56 -4.68 -19.90 -13.28
C ARG A 56 -5.78 -20.22 -12.28
N HIS A 57 -5.42 -20.45 -11.02
CA HIS A 57 -6.33 -20.81 -9.93
C HIS A 57 -6.04 -19.95 -8.69
N ALA A 58 -6.98 -19.89 -7.74
CA ALA A 58 -6.66 -19.29 -6.45
C ALA A 58 -5.55 -20.10 -5.79
N ILE A 59 -4.36 -19.52 -5.68
CA ILE A 59 -3.21 -20.20 -5.07
C ILE A 59 -3.38 -20.19 -3.56
N LYS A 60 -3.12 -21.33 -2.92
CA LYS A 60 -2.99 -21.41 -1.47
C LYS A 60 -1.64 -20.86 -1.04
N GLU A 61 -1.57 -20.25 0.15
CA GLU A 61 -0.32 -19.73 0.72
C GLU A 61 0.80 -20.79 0.77
N GLU A 62 0.46 -22.08 0.80
CA GLU A 62 1.38 -23.22 0.74
C GLU A 62 2.21 -23.28 -0.56
N GLU A 63 1.69 -22.81 -1.70
CA GLU A 63 2.42 -22.78 -2.98
C GLU A 63 3.30 -21.52 -3.11
N LEU A 64 3.12 -20.52 -2.23
CA LEU A 64 3.99 -19.33 -2.16
C LEU A 64 5.45 -19.73 -1.93
N CYS A 65 5.67 -20.73 -1.08
CA CYS A 65 6.98 -21.27 -0.77
C CYS A 65 7.67 -21.88 -2.00
N GLN A 66 6.91 -22.46 -2.93
CA GLN A 66 7.47 -22.97 -4.19
C GLN A 66 7.90 -21.81 -5.09
N ASP A 67 7.13 -20.73 -5.15
CA ASP A 67 7.50 -19.54 -5.90
C ASP A 67 8.76 -18.87 -5.35
N LEU A 68 8.96 -18.89 -4.03
CA LEU A 68 10.20 -18.44 -3.38
C LEU A 68 11.41 -19.34 -3.70
N LEU A 69 11.21 -20.63 -3.92
CA LEU A 69 12.29 -21.55 -4.34
C LEU A 69 12.66 -21.37 -5.81
N LEU A 70 11.73 -20.93 -6.64
CA LEU A 70 11.97 -20.65 -8.06
C LEU A 70 12.71 -19.34 -8.30
N THR A 71 12.78 -18.45 -7.30
CA THR A 71 13.69 -17.32 -7.31
C THR A 71 15.09 -17.79 -6.93
N GLU A 72 15.78 -18.50 -7.83
CA GLU A 72 17.15 -18.96 -7.59
C GLU A 72 18.11 -17.75 -7.49
N PRO A 73 19.07 -17.75 -6.54
CA PRO A 73 20.10 -16.72 -6.49
C PRO A 73 21.10 -16.98 -7.60
N ASP A 74 21.34 -15.99 -8.46
CA ASP A 74 22.57 -16.01 -9.24
C ASP A 74 23.73 -15.61 -8.31
N PRO A 75 24.68 -16.52 -8.03
CA PRO A 75 25.81 -16.22 -7.15
C PRO A 75 26.75 -15.13 -7.70
N ASN A 76 26.59 -14.73 -8.97
CA ASN A 76 27.33 -13.63 -9.58
C ASN A 76 26.56 -12.29 -9.56
N GLU A 77 25.30 -12.30 -9.11
CA GLU A 77 24.47 -11.10 -9.01
C GLU A 77 24.40 -10.59 -7.56
N PRO A 78 24.15 -9.28 -7.36
CA PRO A 78 23.95 -8.72 -6.04
C PRO A 78 22.77 -9.37 -5.32
N VAL A 79 22.86 -9.47 -4.00
CA VAL A 79 21.80 -10.00 -3.14
C VAL A 79 20.44 -9.38 -3.48
N THR A 80 19.51 -10.24 -3.88
CA THR A 80 18.16 -9.87 -4.32
C THR A 80 17.16 -9.93 -3.17
N SER A 81 16.11 -9.11 -3.28
CA SER A 81 14.98 -9.08 -2.35
C SER A 81 13.69 -9.49 -3.05
N VAL A 82 12.87 -10.25 -2.33
CA VAL A 82 11.51 -10.61 -2.72
C VAL A 82 10.52 -9.94 -1.77
N LEU A 83 9.55 -9.24 -2.32
CA LEU A 83 8.50 -8.59 -1.54
C LEU A 83 7.20 -9.41 -1.62
N VAL A 84 6.69 -9.84 -0.47
CA VAL A 84 5.52 -10.71 -0.40
C VAL A 84 4.36 -9.96 0.26
N PHE A 85 3.32 -9.65 -0.50
CA PHE A 85 2.10 -9.00 0.00
C PHE A 85 1.09 -10.01 0.52
N LEU A 86 0.86 -9.95 1.82
CA LEU A 86 -0.05 -10.80 2.59
C LEU A 86 -1.18 -9.95 3.19
N CYS A 87 -2.30 -10.59 3.50
CA CYS A 87 -3.50 -9.87 3.94
C CYS A 87 -3.39 -9.32 5.37
N ALA A 88 -2.82 -10.11 6.29
CA ALA A 88 -2.76 -9.79 7.71
C ALA A 88 -1.52 -10.39 8.40
N ILE A 89 -1.26 -9.97 9.64
CA ILE A 89 -0.16 -10.47 10.45
C ILE A 89 -0.23 -11.99 10.71
N GLY A 90 -1.44 -12.56 10.77
CA GLY A 90 -1.62 -14.02 10.88
C GLY A 90 -0.98 -14.75 9.69
N ASN A 91 -1.32 -14.32 8.47
CA ASN A 91 -0.74 -14.85 7.23
C ASN A 91 0.79 -14.67 7.17
N ILE A 92 1.29 -13.52 7.63
CA ILE A 92 2.74 -13.29 7.75
C ILE A 92 3.39 -14.32 8.68
N ASN A 93 2.79 -14.57 9.84
CA ASN A 93 3.33 -15.52 10.81
C ASN A 93 3.27 -16.96 10.29
N ASP A 94 2.22 -17.32 9.56
CA ASP A 94 2.10 -18.64 8.94
C ASP A 94 3.21 -18.85 7.89
N VAL A 95 3.39 -17.92 6.95
CA VAL A 95 4.47 -17.99 5.94
C VAL A 95 5.86 -17.95 6.58
N LEU A 96 6.06 -17.12 7.61
CA LEU A 96 7.31 -17.07 8.36
C LEU A 96 7.63 -18.43 8.99
N ARG A 97 6.63 -19.07 9.61
CA ARG A 97 6.78 -20.41 10.19
C ARG A 97 7.14 -21.42 9.11
N ASP A 98 6.51 -21.36 7.95
CA ASP A 98 6.76 -22.31 6.87
C ASP A 98 8.19 -22.18 6.31
N ILE A 99 8.65 -20.94 6.07
CA ILE A 99 10.03 -20.65 5.64
C ILE A 99 11.06 -21.13 6.68
N THR A 100 10.79 -20.92 7.96
CA THR A 100 11.74 -21.25 9.03
C THR A 100 11.75 -22.73 9.41
N SER A 101 10.64 -23.44 9.21
CA SER A 101 10.51 -24.86 9.53
C SER A 101 11.02 -25.78 8.41
N ASP A 102 11.02 -25.31 7.17
CA ASP A 102 11.57 -26.03 6.03
C ASP A 102 13.10 -25.82 5.92
N LYS A 103 13.86 -26.92 5.84
CA LYS A 103 15.32 -26.88 5.78
C LYS A 103 15.87 -26.30 4.49
N ALA A 104 15.20 -26.53 3.36
CA ALA A 104 15.63 -26.00 2.08
C ALA A 104 15.39 -24.49 2.03
N LEU A 105 14.20 -24.03 2.45
CA LEU A 105 13.88 -22.60 2.50
C LEU A 105 14.76 -21.85 3.51
N SER A 106 14.89 -22.33 4.74
CA SER A 106 15.70 -21.64 5.76
C SER A 106 17.20 -21.54 5.42
N ALA A 107 17.70 -22.43 4.55
CA ALA A 107 19.07 -22.38 4.05
C ALA A 107 19.30 -21.23 3.07
N VAL A 108 18.30 -20.90 2.24
CA VAL A 108 18.42 -19.92 1.14
C VAL A 108 17.63 -18.63 1.36
N CYS A 109 16.74 -18.58 2.34
CA CYS A 109 15.89 -17.43 2.63
C CYS A 109 16.23 -16.79 3.99
N GLU A 110 16.15 -15.47 4.04
CA GLU A 110 16.22 -14.65 5.24
C GLU A 110 14.92 -13.81 5.33
N PRO A 111 13.90 -14.29 6.05
CA PRO A 111 12.61 -13.61 6.13
C PRO A 111 12.64 -12.42 7.09
N ILE A 112 12.15 -11.28 6.64
CA ILE A 112 11.98 -10.04 7.40
C ILE A 112 10.50 -9.67 7.45
N VAL A 113 9.97 -9.44 8.65
CA VAL A 113 8.56 -9.04 8.84
C VAL A 113 8.43 -7.52 8.85
N LEU A 114 7.65 -7.00 7.91
CA LEU A 114 7.29 -5.59 7.83
C LEU A 114 5.78 -5.42 8.04
N HIS A 115 5.39 -5.13 9.29
CA HIS A 115 4.01 -4.90 9.69
C HIS A 115 3.93 -3.81 10.78
N SER A 116 2.80 -3.09 10.82
CA SER A 116 2.58 -1.98 11.77
C SER A 116 2.56 -2.38 13.24
N SER A 117 2.32 -3.66 13.54
CA SER A 117 2.37 -4.18 14.91
C SER A 117 3.78 -4.52 15.40
N VAL A 118 4.79 -4.48 14.52
CA VAL A 118 6.17 -4.69 14.91
C VAL A 118 6.70 -3.37 15.48
N SER A 119 6.92 -3.34 16.79
CA SER A 119 7.38 -2.15 17.53
C SER A 119 8.90 -1.97 17.51
N ASP A 120 9.63 -2.98 17.04
CA ASP A 120 11.09 -2.97 16.96
C ASP A 120 11.54 -2.27 15.68
N GLU A 121 11.93 -1.00 15.81
CA GLU A 121 12.41 -0.18 14.68
C GLU A 121 13.59 -0.83 13.97
N GLY A 122 14.46 -1.54 14.70
CA GLY A 122 15.59 -2.27 14.11
C GLY A 122 15.16 -3.37 13.13
N LYS A 123 13.96 -3.97 13.33
CA LYS A 123 13.39 -4.94 12.38
C LYS A 123 12.80 -4.29 11.14
N HIS A 124 12.28 -3.06 11.25
CA HIS A 124 11.89 -2.30 10.07
C HIS A 124 13.13 -1.88 9.28
N ASP A 125 14.19 -1.43 9.96
CA ASP A 125 15.43 -1.02 9.29
C ASP A 125 16.13 -2.18 8.57
N ALA A 126 15.96 -3.41 9.06
CA ALA A 126 16.47 -4.63 8.42
C ALA A 126 15.96 -4.84 6.99
N VAL A 127 14.83 -4.21 6.61
CA VAL A 127 14.36 -4.26 5.21
C VAL A 127 15.32 -3.54 4.25
N PHE A 128 16.12 -2.59 4.74
CA PHE A 128 17.06 -1.79 3.95
C PHE A 128 18.49 -2.34 3.96
N THR A 129 18.85 -3.22 4.90
CA THR A 129 20.18 -3.85 4.97
C THR A 129 20.26 -5.08 4.08
N PRO A 130 21.36 -5.36 3.34
CA PRO A 130 21.48 -6.60 2.56
C PRO A 130 21.26 -7.87 3.40
N ALA A 131 20.74 -8.94 2.80
CA ALA A 131 20.70 -10.24 3.47
C ALA A 131 22.10 -10.86 3.59
N SER A 132 22.20 -11.89 4.43
CA SER A 132 23.41 -12.69 4.59
C SER A 132 23.86 -13.30 3.25
N GLU A 133 25.18 -13.50 3.09
CA GLU A 133 25.75 -14.10 1.88
C GLU A 133 25.11 -15.47 1.58
N GLY A 134 24.73 -15.69 0.33
CA GLY A 134 24.05 -16.91 -0.11
C GLY A 134 22.57 -17.00 0.23
N LYS A 135 21.97 -15.94 0.81
CA LYS A 135 20.54 -15.87 1.11
C LYS A 135 19.81 -14.76 0.36
N HIS A 136 18.54 -15.03 0.06
CA HIS A 136 17.58 -14.04 -0.41
C HIS A 136 16.89 -13.36 0.76
N LYS A 137 16.73 -12.05 0.65
CA LYS A 137 15.86 -11.34 1.59
C LYS A 137 14.40 -11.54 1.20
N ILE A 138 13.59 -12.08 2.11
CA ILE A 138 12.14 -12.25 1.90
C ILE A 138 11.40 -11.26 2.79
N ILE A 139 10.91 -10.15 2.24
CA ILE A 139 10.17 -9.14 2.98
C ILE A 139 8.69 -9.53 3.00
N LEU A 140 8.21 -10.00 4.15
CA LEU A 140 6.81 -10.36 4.38
C LEU A 140 6.05 -9.13 4.87
N THR A 141 5.05 -8.67 4.13
CA THR A 141 4.41 -7.39 4.40
C THR A 141 2.92 -7.35 4.08
N THR A 142 2.23 -6.35 4.61
CA THR A 142 0.86 -5.99 4.22
C THR A 142 0.87 -4.78 3.28
N ASN A 143 -0.27 -4.09 3.15
CA ASN A 143 -0.37 -2.84 2.39
C ASN A 143 0.51 -1.69 2.95
N ILE A 144 1.22 -1.87 4.07
CA ILE A 144 2.21 -0.89 4.55
C ILE A 144 3.33 -0.63 3.53
N ALA A 145 3.71 -1.65 2.74
CA ALA A 145 4.71 -1.52 1.69
C ALA A 145 4.15 -0.99 0.36
N GLU A 146 2.83 -0.76 0.27
CA GLU A 146 2.17 -0.31 -0.96
C GLU A 146 2.58 1.11 -1.35
N THR A 147 2.87 1.97 -0.37
CA THR A 147 3.23 3.38 -0.58
C THR A 147 4.54 3.74 0.13
N SER A 148 5.26 4.71 -0.42
CA SER A 148 6.34 5.46 0.26
C SER A 148 7.65 4.75 0.62
N LEU A 149 7.77 3.42 0.55
CA LEU A 149 9.04 2.72 0.79
C LEU A 149 9.72 2.26 -0.50
N THR A 150 11.03 2.51 -0.62
CA THR A 150 11.87 1.98 -1.71
C THR A 150 12.71 0.86 -1.15
N PHE A 151 12.53 -0.35 -1.67
CA PHE A 151 13.25 -1.54 -1.25
C PHE A 151 14.39 -1.80 -2.25
N PRO A 152 15.67 -1.69 -1.84
CA PRO A 152 16.80 -1.89 -2.75
C PRO A 152 16.84 -3.34 -3.26
N ASN A 153 17.25 -3.52 -4.52
CA ASN A 153 17.44 -4.82 -5.16
C ASN A 153 16.20 -5.73 -5.13
N THR A 154 14.99 -5.15 -5.16
CA THR A 154 13.77 -5.95 -5.26
C THR A 154 13.61 -6.43 -6.69
N THR A 155 13.68 -7.74 -6.89
CA THR A 155 13.52 -8.38 -8.21
C THR A 155 12.15 -9.02 -8.35
N HIS A 156 11.52 -9.41 -7.25
CA HIS A 156 10.25 -10.12 -7.29
C HIS A 156 9.23 -9.48 -6.34
N VAL A 157 7.98 -9.42 -6.79
CA VAL A 157 6.83 -9.19 -5.94
C VAL A 157 5.90 -10.39 -6.06
N ILE A 158 5.53 -10.98 -4.94
CA ILE A 158 4.50 -12.01 -4.88
C ILE A 158 3.29 -11.44 -4.12
N ASP A 159 2.12 -11.47 -4.75
CA ASP A 159 0.96 -10.75 -4.28
C ASP A 159 -0.25 -11.68 -4.14
N THR A 160 -0.74 -11.83 -2.89
CA THR A 160 -2.01 -12.53 -2.62
C THR A 160 -3.23 -11.75 -3.14
N CYS A 161 -3.03 -10.51 -3.57
CA CYS A 161 -4.04 -9.57 -4.03
C CYS A 161 -5.12 -9.24 -2.99
N MET A 162 -4.89 -9.56 -1.72
CA MET A 162 -5.82 -9.29 -0.62
C MET A 162 -5.29 -8.19 0.31
N SER A 163 -6.21 -7.58 1.05
CA SER A 163 -5.92 -6.64 2.13
C SER A 163 -7.04 -6.65 3.16
N ARG A 164 -6.71 -6.35 4.42
CA ARG A 164 -7.70 -6.01 5.42
C ARG A 164 -8.06 -4.53 5.31
N GLU A 165 -9.34 -4.27 5.09
CA GLU A 165 -9.87 -2.91 4.96
C GLU A 165 -10.95 -2.67 6.00
N ALA A 166 -10.97 -1.43 6.51
CA ALA A 166 -12.07 -0.93 7.31
C ALA A 166 -13.39 -1.03 6.52
N HIS A 167 -14.42 -1.51 7.19
CA HIS A 167 -15.77 -1.62 6.66
C HIS A 167 -16.79 -1.20 7.71
N ILE A 168 -17.79 -0.44 7.26
CA ILE A 168 -18.98 -0.10 8.04
C ILE A 168 -20.18 -0.51 7.20
N ASP A 169 -21.08 -1.32 7.78
CA ASP A 169 -22.39 -1.55 7.19
C ASP A 169 -23.29 -0.32 7.46
N PRO A 170 -23.77 0.37 6.41
CA PRO A 170 -24.61 1.56 6.58
C PRO A 170 -25.95 1.26 7.27
N ASN A 171 -26.41 0.00 7.30
CA ASN A 171 -27.69 -0.39 7.90
C ASN A 171 -27.59 -0.80 9.37
N SER A 172 -26.40 -1.15 9.86
CA SER A 172 -26.17 -1.63 11.24
C SER A 172 -25.81 -0.51 12.22
N GLY A 173 -25.60 0.72 11.73
CA GLY A 173 -25.05 1.82 12.52
C GLY A 173 -23.59 1.60 12.93
N ALA A 174 -23.06 2.47 13.81
CA ALA A 174 -21.66 2.45 14.26
C ALA A 174 -21.21 1.16 14.98
N ALA A 175 -22.16 0.26 15.30
CA ALA A 175 -21.89 -0.99 16.02
C ALA A 175 -21.19 -2.07 15.17
N ASP A 176 -21.07 -1.90 13.85
CA ASP A 176 -20.45 -2.90 12.95
C ASP A 176 -19.26 -2.34 12.15
N PHE A 177 -18.40 -1.57 12.85
CA PHE A 177 -17.07 -1.25 12.34
C PHE A 177 -16.15 -2.46 12.50
N ASN A 178 -15.74 -3.06 11.39
CA ASN A 178 -14.84 -4.21 11.40
C ASN A 178 -13.81 -4.17 10.25
N LEU A 179 -12.72 -4.92 10.44
CA LEU A 179 -11.70 -5.11 9.41
C LEU A 179 -12.05 -6.36 8.59
N GLN A 180 -12.42 -6.18 7.33
CA GLN A 180 -12.73 -7.27 6.41
C GLN A 180 -11.57 -7.57 5.48
N THR A 181 -11.31 -8.86 5.28
CA THR A 181 -10.42 -9.32 4.21
C THR A 181 -11.16 -9.20 2.88
N ARG A 182 -10.61 -8.43 1.93
CA ARG A 182 -11.15 -8.27 0.59
C ARG A 182 -10.00 -8.27 -0.43
N PHE A 183 -10.35 -8.46 -1.70
CA PHE A 183 -9.40 -8.21 -2.78
C PHE A 183 -9.07 -6.72 -2.87
N ALA A 184 -7.79 -6.41 -3.01
CA ALA A 184 -7.29 -5.06 -3.21
C ALA A 184 -7.76 -4.51 -4.57
N SER A 185 -7.89 -3.19 -4.68
CA SER A 185 -8.26 -2.54 -5.93
C SER A 185 -7.18 -2.68 -7.02
N HIS A 186 -7.54 -2.48 -8.29
CA HIS A 186 -6.58 -2.38 -9.39
C HIS A 186 -5.47 -1.36 -9.11
N SER A 187 -5.84 -0.17 -8.61
CA SER A 187 -4.87 0.87 -8.28
C SER A 187 -3.88 0.46 -7.18
N ALA A 188 -4.29 -0.41 -6.27
CA ALA A 188 -3.43 -0.93 -5.21
C ALA A 188 -2.46 -1.98 -5.77
N LEU A 189 -2.96 -2.92 -6.59
CA LEU A 189 -2.11 -3.92 -7.25
C LEU A 189 -1.07 -3.27 -8.17
N LEU A 190 -1.43 -2.20 -8.88
CA LEU A 190 -0.48 -1.41 -9.67
C LEU A 190 0.63 -0.79 -8.81
N GLN A 191 0.30 -0.29 -7.62
CA GLN A 191 1.30 0.25 -6.69
C GLN A 191 2.21 -0.83 -6.10
N ARG A 192 1.68 -2.03 -5.83
CA ARG A 192 2.44 -3.21 -5.41
C ARG A 192 3.38 -3.70 -6.52
N ARG A 193 2.88 -3.82 -7.75
CA ARG A 193 3.68 -4.10 -8.95
C ARG A 193 4.78 -3.04 -9.16
N GLY A 194 4.48 -1.78 -8.90
CA GLY A 194 5.44 -0.67 -9.00
C GLY A 194 6.55 -0.65 -7.95
N ARG A 195 6.64 -1.67 -7.08
CA ARG A 195 7.76 -1.87 -6.14
C ARG A 195 8.98 -2.53 -6.79
N ILE A 196 8.82 -3.09 -7.98
CA ILE A 196 9.89 -3.59 -8.84
C ILE A 196 10.02 -2.75 -10.11
N GLY A 197 11.03 -3.01 -10.94
CA GLY A 197 11.22 -2.34 -12.23
C GLY A 197 11.79 -0.92 -12.12
N ARG A 198 12.27 -0.51 -10.94
CA ARG A 198 12.89 0.80 -10.72
C ARG A 198 14.40 0.80 -10.85
N THR A 199 15.04 -0.27 -10.40
CA THR A 199 16.51 -0.41 -10.33
C THR A 199 17.04 -1.54 -11.19
N MET A 200 16.19 -2.50 -11.56
CA MET A 200 16.49 -3.67 -12.37
C MET A 200 15.20 -4.31 -12.88
N ASP A 201 15.33 -5.21 -13.85
CA ASP A 201 14.24 -6.06 -14.33
C ASP A 201 13.62 -6.81 -13.14
N GLY A 202 12.32 -7.07 -13.22
CA GLY A 202 11.61 -7.76 -12.15
C GLY A 202 10.43 -8.60 -12.60
N VAL A 203 9.92 -9.40 -11.68
CA VAL A 203 8.80 -10.31 -11.91
C VAL A 203 7.70 -10.02 -10.88
N TYR A 204 6.51 -9.70 -11.37
CA TYR A 204 5.31 -9.59 -10.55
C TYR A 204 4.49 -10.88 -10.66
N ILE A 205 4.27 -11.54 -9.53
CA ILE A 205 3.53 -12.79 -9.43
C ILE A 205 2.20 -12.50 -8.71
N SER A 206 1.10 -12.57 -9.45
CA SER A 206 -0.25 -12.47 -8.92
C SER A 206 -0.79 -13.86 -8.60
N LEU A 207 -1.12 -14.10 -7.34
CA LEU A 207 -1.74 -15.35 -6.87
C LEU A 207 -3.25 -15.40 -7.12
N CYS A 208 -3.80 -14.35 -7.72
CA CYS A 208 -5.20 -14.20 -8.06
C CYS A 208 -5.45 -14.55 -9.55
N PRO A 209 -6.51 -15.30 -9.88
CA PRO A 209 -6.83 -15.62 -11.26
C PRO A 209 -7.33 -14.40 -12.04
N MET A 210 -7.09 -14.41 -13.35
CA MET A 210 -7.46 -13.30 -14.25
C MET A 210 -8.95 -12.93 -14.17
N SER A 211 -9.84 -13.90 -13.94
CA SER A 211 -11.27 -13.66 -13.76
C SER A 211 -11.59 -12.77 -12.57
N VAL A 212 -10.85 -12.93 -11.47
CA VAL A 212 -11.01 -12.09 -10.27
C VAL A 212 -10.34 -10.75 -10.48
N LEU A 213 -9.14 -10.71 -11.09
CA LEU A 213 -8.46 -9.46 -11.43
C LEU A 213 -9.35 -8.54 -12.28
N ASN A 214 -10.03 -9.08 -13.30
CA ASN A 214 -10.95 -8.33 -14.15
C ASN A 214 -12.19 -7.78 -13.43
N ALA A 215 -12.55 -8.36 -12.28
CA ALA A 215 -13.70 -7.95 -11.49
C ALA A 215 -13.34 -6.96 -10.36
N LEU A 216 -12.06 -6.58 -10.23
CA LEU A 216 -11.61 -5.67 -9.19
C LEU A 216 -12.13 -4.26 -9.40
N LYS A 217 -12.37 -3.56 -8.29
CA LYS A 217 -12.66 -2.12 -8.33
C LYS A 217 -11.41 -1.37 -8.80
N VAL A 218 -11.61 -0.30 -9.57
CA VAL A 218 -10.51 0.53 -10.08
C VAL A 218 -9.73 1.16 -8.92
N THR A 219 -10.43 1.86 -8.02
CA THR A 219 -9.88 2.53 -6.85
C THR A 219 -10.61 2.12 -5.57
N PRO A 220 -9.94 2.13 -4.40
CA PRO A 220 -10.62 1.91 -3.14
C PRO A 220 -11.51 3.11 -2.82
N LYS A 221 -12.61 2.88 -2.09
CA LYS A 221 -13.38 4.02 -1.54
C LYS A 221 -12.47 4.81 -0.59
N PRO A 222 -12.64 6.14 -0.45
CA PRO A 222 -11.90 6.90 0.55
C PRO A 222 -12.09 6.32 1.96
N GLU A 223 -11.06 6.37 2.78
CA GLU A 223 -11.11 5.85 4.16
C GLU A 223 -12.19 6.54 4.99
N LEU A 224 -12.40 7.85 4.78
CA LEU A 224 -13.49 8.63 5.41
C LEU A 224 -14.89 8.06 5.18
N VAL A 225 -15.11 7.27 4.13
CA VAL A 225 -16.41 6.65 3.81
C VAL A 225 -16.50 5.20 4.31
N ARG A 226 -15.37 4.62 4.74
CA ARG A 226 -15.23 3.22 5.14
C ARG A 226 -14.89 3.04 6.62
N GLY A 227 -14.36 4.08 7.25
CA GLY A 227 -13.82 4.07 8.60
C GLY A 227 -14.71 4.78 9.61
N ASP A 228 -14.51 4.48 10.89
CA ASP A 228 -15.11 5.25 11.98
C ASP A 228 -14.55 6.68 11.95
N ILE A 229 -15.44 7.66 11.81
CA ILE A 229 -15.10 9.07 11.75
C ILE A 229 -15.29 9.78 13.10
N ASP A 230 -15.74 9.09 14.15
CA ASP A 230 -16.01 9.70 15.46
C ASP A 230 -14.76 10.37 16.03
N TYR A 231 -13.61 9.70 15.96
CA TYR A 231 -12.33 10.27 16.36
C TYR A 231 -11.98 11.53 15.56
N ILE A 232 -12.18 11.49 14.24
CA ILE A 232 -11.92 12.62 13.35
C ILE A 232 -12.87 13.78 13.68
N TYR A 233 -14.14 13.48 13.92
CA TYR A 233 -15.16 14.45 14.30
C TYR A 233 -14.83 15.12 15.62
N LEU A 234 -14.51 14.34 16.67
CA LEU A 234 -14.15 14.87 17.99
C LEU A 234 -12.89 15.74 17.91
N ARG A 235 -11.88 15.32 17.14
CA ARG A 235 -10.67 16.10 16.92
C ARG A 235 -10.97 17.41 16.18
N PHE A 236 -11.89 17.39 15.22
CA PHE A 236 -12.30 18.57 14.47
C PHE A 236 -13.15 19.53 15.32
N ALA A 237 -14.09 19.01 16.11
CA ALA A 237 -14.93 19.78 17.02
C ALA A 237 -14.13 20.39 18.18
N GLY A 238 -13.09 19.72 18.65
CA GLY A 238 -12.18 20.22 19.68
C GLY A 238 -11.12 21.20 19.17
N ALA A 239 -11.04 21.45 17.86
CA ALA A 239 -10.02 22.33 17.30
C ALA A 239 -10.34 23.82 17.60
N PRO A 240 -9.43 24.57 18.26
CA PRO A 240 -9.68 25.95 18.68
C PRO A 240 -9.98 26.93 17.54
N SER A 241 -9.49 26.65 16.33
CA SER A 241 -9.71 27.46 15.15
C SER A 241 -11.13 27.38 14.59
N LEU A 242 -11.88 26.33 14.95
CA LEU A 242 -13.24 26.08 14.45
C LEU A 242 -14.31 26.44 15.48
N SER A 243 -13.97 26.45 16.77
CA SER A 243 -14.85 26.96 17.82
C SER A 243 -15.10 28.48 17.72
N GLN A 244 -14.27 29.20 16.97
CA GLN A 244 -14.43 30.62 16.66
C GLN A 244 -15.04 30.90 15.28
N SER A 245 -15.36 29.86 14.50
CA SER A 245 -15.98 30.00 13.18
C SER A 245 -17.44 29.57 13.24
N ASP A 246 -18.34 30.24 12.52
CA ASP A 246 -19.76 29.85 12.39
C ASP A 246 -19.97 28.54 11.60
N VAL A 247 -18.90 27.84 11.22
CA VAL A 247 -18.96 26.66 10.37
C VAL A 247 -19.11 25.41 11.23
N SER A 248 -20.24 24.72 11.09
CA SER A 248 -20.49 23.47 11.81
C SER A 248 -19.51 22.36 11.40
N PRO A 249 -18.82 21.70 12.35
CA PRO A 249 -18.04 20.49 12.09
C PRO A 249 -18.74 19.44 11.23
N LEU A 250 -20.05 19.24 11.45
CA LEU A 250 -20.86 18.31 10.68
C LEU A 250 -21.06 18.75 9.23
N GLU A 251 -21.20 20.05 8.97
CA GLU A 251 -21.32 20.56 7.59
C GLU A 251 -20.02 20.41 6.82
N VAL A 252 -18.87 20.66 7.46
CA VAL A 252 -17.56 20.45 6.83
C VAL A 252 -17.38 18.98 6.45
N LEU A 253 -17.72 18.05 7.35
CA LEU A 253 -17.62 16.62 7.07
C LEU A 253 -18.60 16.21 5.96
N LYS A 254 -19.86 16.67 5.99
CA LYS A 254 -20.84 16.38 4.93
C LYS A 254 -20.35 16.84 3.56
N ASN A 255 -19.81 18.06 3.46
CA ASN A 255 -19.26 18.60 2.21
C ASN A 255 -17.98 17.87 1.75
N THR A 256 -17.25 17.24 2.67
CA THR A 256 -16.06 16.44 2.35
C THR A 256 -16.43 15.00 1.93
N LEU A 257 -17.54 14.47 2.45
CA LEU A 257 -18.02 13.11 2.19
C LEU A 257 -18.88 13.00 0.93
N THR A 258 -19.43 14.11 0.43
CA THR A 258 -20.06 14.16 -0.90
C THR A 258 -19.01 13.82 -1.97
N PRO A 259 -19.19 12.73 -2.75
CA PRO A 259 -18.27 12.40 -3.82
C PRO A 259 -18.17 13.55 -4.82
N ILE A 260 -16.95 13.90 -5.23
CA ILE A 260 -16.77 14.72 -6.44
C ILE A 260 -17.37 13.90 -7.59
N PRO A 261 -18.26 14.47 -8.42
CA PRO A 261 -18.80 13.76 -9.58
C PRO A 261 -17.65 13.18 -10.42
N GLN A 262 -17.76 11.89 -10.75
CA GLN A 262 -16.80 11.22 -11.64
C GLN A 262 -16.93 11.71 -13.07
#